data_AF-A0A843M1V8-F1
#
_entry.id   AF-A0A843M1V8-F1
#
_cell.length_a   1.000
_cell.length_b   1.000
_cell.length_c   1.000
_cell.angle_alpha   90.00
_cell.angle_beta   90.00
_cell.angle_gamma   90.00
#
_symmetry.space_group_name_H-M   'P 1'
#
loop_
_entity.id
_entity.type
_entity.pdbx_description
1 polymer ?
#
loop_
_entity_poly.entity_id
_entity_poly.type
_entity_poly.pdbx_seq_one_letter_code
_entity_poly.pdbx_strand_id
1 'polypeptide(L)'
;SDIYHHFKPYREDMRAWIHDISEGESAFDNEDINKRPHKIVDGEIVVHNNKHGDKYTRQCWDKVGPCVHTYMANLASQNTVHPVDDRAFSIRELLLMNIPNNFKWSEISEEELNNLPLEEKQQFLKENEANIRECIGEAVPTIIMQKIAKNIKEVLITGKKSQKKGQTRLI
;
A
#
# COMPACT_ATOMS: atom_id res chain seq x y z
N SER A 1 4.87 -2.78 20.00
CA SER A 1 4.12 -2.42 18.78
C SER A 1 5.12 -2.21 17.68
N ASP A 2 4.95 -2.86 16.52
CA ASP A 2 5.79 -2.64 15.34
C ASP A 2 5.57 -1.19 14.83
N ILE A 3 6.66 -0.42 14.74
CA ILE A 3 6.67 0.98 14.29
C ILE A 3 6.18 1.12 12.86
N TYR A 4 6.45 0.12 12.01
CA TYR A 4 6.06 0.13 10.59
C TYR A 4 4.70 -0.52 10.34
N HIS A 5 4.10 -1.19 11.33
CA HIS A 5 2.67 -1.51 11.31
C HIS A 5 1.81 -0.28 11.66
N HIS A 6 2.23 0.88 11.15
CA HIS A 6 1.56 2.16 11.27
C HIS A 6 0.83 2.50 9.96
N PHE A 7 -0.33 3.12 10.10
CA PHE A 7 -1.11 3.67 9.00
C PHE A 7 -1.47 5.12 9.30
N LYS A 8 -1.59 5.90 8.23
CA LYS A 8 -1.99 7.30 8.31
C LYS A 8 -3.38 7.43 8.96
N PRO A 9 -3.56 8.30 9.97
CA PRO A 9 -4.89 8.55 10.52
C PRO A 9 -5.78 9.23 9.47
N TYR A 10 -7.05 8.83 9.44
CA TYR A 10 -8.09 9.42 8.58
C TYR A 10 -9.10 10.19 9.42
N ARG A 11 -9.76 11.17 8.79
CA ARG A 11 -10.93 11.84 9.38
C ARG A 11 -12.01 10.81 9.68
N GLU A 12 -12.80 11.07 10.72
CA GLU A 12 -13.84 10.15 11.18
C GLU A 12 -14.89 9.83 10.11
N ASP A 13 -15.30 10.84 9.33
CA ASP A 13 -16.21 10.66 8.20
C ASP A 13 -15.60 9.76 7.10
N MET A 14 -14.31 9.94 6.79
CA MET A 14 -13.62 9.09 5.82
C MET A 14 -13.57 7.63 6.27
N ARG A 15 -13.41 7.38 7.57
CA ARG A 15 -13.47 6.02 8.13
C ARG A 15 -14.88 5.46 8.03
N ALA A 16 -15.91 6.25 8.32
CA ALA A 16 -17.30 5.83 8.19
C ALA A 16 -17.65 5.41 6.75
N TRP A 17 -17.06 6.05 5.74
CA TRP A 17 -17.30 5.68 4.34
C TRP A 17 -16.87 4.26 3.98
N ILE A 18 -15.80 3.77 4.62
CA ILE A 18 -15.22 2.45 4.34
C ILE A 18 -15.57 1.42 5.41
N HIS A 19 -16.36 1.77 6.42
CA HIS A 19 -16.63 0.90 7.55
C HIS A 19 -17.48 -0.32 7.16
N ASP A 20 -18.55 -0.09 6.42
CA ASP A 20 -19.57 -1.11 6.12
C ASP A 20 -19.32 -1.84 4.80
N ILE A 21 -18.25 -1.51 4.06
CA ILE A 21 -17.92 -2.17 2.79
C ILE A 21 -17.18 -3.48 3.02
N SER A 22 -17.54 -4.50 2.26
CA SER A 22 -16.90 -5.83 2.25
C SER A 22 -15.73 -5.89 1.28
N GLU A 23 -14.97 -6.99 1.30
CA GLU A 23 -13.89 -7.24 0.34
C GLU A 23 -14.36 -7.06 -1.11
N GLY A 24 -13.70 -6.17 -1.85
CA GLY A 24 -14.01 -5.86 -3.25
C GLY A 24 -15.09 -4.81 -3.47
N GLU A 25 -15.79 -4.34 -2.42
CA GLU A 25 -16.78 -3.28 -2.51
C GLU A 25 -16.14 -1.90 -2.38
N SER A 26 -16.71 -0.92 -3.09
CA SER A 26 -16.29 0.48 -3.01
C SER A 26 -17.21 1.28 -2.08
N ALA A 27 -16.65 2.22 -1.33
CA ALA A 27 -17.44 3.19 -0.56
C ALA A 27 -18.41 4.02 -1.42
N PHE A 28 -18.21 4.10 -2.74
CA PHE A 28 -19.16 4.74 -3.65
C PHE A 28 -20.46 3.96 -3.84
N ASP A 29 -20.45 2.65 -3.55
CA ASP A 29 -21.58 1.74 -3.74
C ASP A 29 -22.54 1.73 -2.54
N ASN A 30 -22.16 2.39 -1.43
CA ASN A 30 -23.02 2.54 -0.25
C ASN A 30 -24.40 3.09 -0.63
N GLU A 31 -25.48 2.49 -0.14
CA GLU A 31 -26.84 2.97 -0.41
C GLU A 31 -27.07 4.37 0.20
N ASP A 32 -26.55 4.60 1.41
CA ASP A 32 -26.60 5.88 2.10
C ASP A 32 -25.57 6.87 1.54
N ILE A 33 -26.05 8.01 1.03
CA ILE A 33 -25.21 9.08 0.48
C ILE A 33 -24.25 9.67 1.52
N ASN A 34 -24.62 9.65 2.81
CA ASN A 34 -23.77 10.13 3.91
C ASN A 34 -22.55 9.23 4.13
N LYS A 35 -22.64 7.96 3.70
CA LYS A 35 -21.55 6.98 3.74
C LYS A 35 -20.73 6.93 2.46
N ARG A 36 -21.03 7.75 1.45
CA ARG A 36 -20.22 7.85 0.24
C ARG A 36 -19.09 8.87 0.42
N PRO A 37 -17.95 8.72 -0.26
CA PRO A 37 -16.95 9.77 -0.31
C PRO A 37 -17.51 11.09 -0.84
N HIS A 38 -17.52 12.12 0.00
CA HIS A 38 -18.12 13.41 -0.33
C HIS A 38 -17.40 14.59 0.34
N LYS A 39 -17.79 15.79 -0.04
CA LYS A 39 -17.49 17.04 0.67
C LYS A 39 -18.78 17.81 0.95
N ILE A 40 -18.75 18.66 1.97
CA ILE A 40 -19.85 19.58 2.27
C ILE A 40 -19.51 20.93 1.64
N VAL A 41 -20.42 21.46 0.80
CA VAL A 41 -20.32 22.79 0.19
C VAL A 41 -21.63 23.50 0.47
N ASP A 42 -21.57 24.65 1.15
CA ASP A 42 -22.75 25.45 1.53
C ASP A 42 -23.83 24.66 2.31
N GLY A 43 -23.41 23.66 3.09
CA GLY A 43 -24.30 22.81 3.88
C GLY A 43 -24.87 21.62 3.10
N GLU A 44 -24.58 21.50 1.79
CA GLU A 44 -25.04 20.41 0.94
C GLU A 44 -23.94 19.36 0.69
N ILE A 45 -24.36 18.09 0.58
CA ILE A 45 -23.47 16.98 0.26
C ILE A 45 -23.17 16.98 -1.24
N VAL A 46 -21.89 17.11 -1.58
CA VAL A 46 -21.38 16.96 -2.94
C VAL A 46 -20.50 15.73 -3.00
N VAL A 47 -21.04 14.64 -3.57
CA VAL A 47 -20.33 13.36 -3.73
C VAL A 47 -19.11 13.53 -4.64
N HIS A 48 -18.01 12.89 -4.27
CA HIS A 48 -16.79 12.90 -5.07
C HIS A 48 -16.98 12.18 -6.42
N ASN A 49 -16.23 12.60 -7.43
CA ASN A 49 -16.26 11.95 -8.73
C ASN A 49 -15.54 10.59 -8.69
N ASN A 50 -16.26 9.52 -9.03
CA ASN A 50 -15.70 8.17 -9.18
C ASN A 50 -15.12 7.94 -10.59
N LYS A 51 -14.04 8.63 -10.93
CA LYS A 51 -13.39 8.52 -12.27
C LYS A 51 -12.39 7.36 -12.41
N HIS A 52 -12.01 6.69 -11.32
CA HIS A 52 -11.12 5.53 -11.35
C HIS A 52 -11.81 4.41 -10.58
N GLY A 53 -11.96 3.23 -11.19
CA GLY A 53 -12.96 2.24 -10.78
C GLY A 53 -12.73 1.58 -9.41
N ASP A 54 -11.57 1.74 -8.80
CA ASP A 54 -11.17 1.03 -7.58
C ASP A 54 -10.93 1.96 -6.38
N LYS A 55 -11.24 3.25 -6.47
CA LYS A 55 -11.10 4.18 -5.34
C LYS A 55 -11.94 3.74 -4.13
N TYR A 56 -11.40 3.95 -2.94
CA TYR A 56 -12.06 3.61 -1.66
C TYR A 56 -12.60 2.17 -1.63
N THR A 57 -11.90 1.25 -2.31
CA THR A 57 -12.32 -0.15 -2.42
C THR A 57 -11.50 -1.01 -1.48
N ARG A 58 -12.17 -1.94 -0.81
CA ARG A 58 -11.53 -2.92 0.08
C ARG A 58 -10.82 -3.99 -0.73
N GLN A 59 -9.55 -4.21 -0.44
CA GLN A 59 -8.81 -5.28 -1.12
C GLN A 59 -9.34 -6.66 -0.68
N CYS A 60 -9.28 -7.63 -1.58
CA CYS A 60 -9.62 -9.02 -1.28
C CYS A 60 -8.36 -9.81 -0.89
N TRP A 61 -8.48 -10.72 0.09
CA TRP A 61 -7.39 -11.65 0.47
C TRP A 61 -6.95 -12.55 -0.68
N ASP A 62 -7.91 -13.04 -1.45
CA ASP A 62 -7.67 -14.02 -2.53
C ASP A 62 -7.31 -13.36 -3.88
N LYS A 63 -7.05 -12.05 -3.89
CA LYS A 63 -6.64 -11.31 -5.09
C LYS A 63 -5.21 -10.80 -4.97
N VAL A 64 -4.59 -10.58 -6.13
CA VAL A 64 -3.28 -9.94 -6.19
C VAL A 64 -3.40 -8.51 -5.64
N GLY A 65 -2.41 -8.13 -4.82
CA GLY A 65 -2.24 -6.77 -4.31
C GLY A 65 -2.28 -5.72 -5.43
N PRO A 66 -2.73 -4.49 -5.13
CA PRO A 66 -2.71 -3.45 -6.14
C PRO A 66 -1.29 -3.02 -6.49
N CYS A 67 -1.14 -2.24 -7.56
CA CYS A 67 0.14 -1.65 -7.90
C CYS A 67 0.62 -0.75 -6.75
N VAL A 68 1.85 -0.91 -6.27
CA VAL A 68 2.37 -0.05 -5.19
C VAL A 68 2.88 1.25 -5.79
N HIS A 69 2.22 2.36 -5.47
CA HIS A 69 2.59 3.70 -5.91
C HIS A 69 2.86 4.64 -4.72
N THR A 70 3.43 5.81 -5.01
CA THR A 70 3.85 6.80 -4.00
C THR A 70 2.71 7.30 -3.09
N TYR A 71 1.45 7.23 -3.56
CA TYR A 71 0.26 7.66 -2.82
C TYR A 71 -0.54 6.51 -2.17
N MET A 72 0.08 5.38 -1.83
CA MET A 72 -0.61 4.18 -1.32
C MET A 72 -1.42 4.40 -0.03
N ALA A 73 -1.03 5.37 0.81
CA ALA A 73 -1.78 5.73 2.00
C ALA A 73 -3.08 6.51 1.71
N ASN A 74 -3.32 6.91 0.45
CA ASN A 74 -4.53 7.63 0.06
C ASN A 74 -5.62 6.65 -0.37
N LEU A 75 -6.73 6.60 0.36
CA LEU A 75 -7.90 5.75 0.04
C LEU A 75 -8.52 6.11 -1.32
N ALA A 76 -8.34 7.36 -1.79
CA ALA A 76 -8.84 7.81 -3.08
C ALA A 76 -7.95 7.42 -4.28
N SER A 77 -6.86 6.67 -4.04
CA SER A 77 -5.89 6.34 -5.09
C SER A 77 -6.29 5.10 -5.89
N GLN A 78 -6.69 4.02 -5.21
CA GLN A 78 -7.11 2.73 -5.78
C GLN A 78 -7.72 1.86 -4.65
N ASN A 79 -7.80 0.52 -4.84
CA ASN A 79 -8.25 -0.44 -3.83
C ASN A 79 -7.22 -0.66 -2.71
N THR A 80 -6.87 0.41 -2.00
CA THR A 80 -5.85 0.42 -0.95
C THR A 80 -6.39 0.14 0.44
N VAL A 81 -7.72 0.05 0.60
CA VAL A 81 -8.36 -0.20 1.90
C VAL A 81 -8.05 -1.63 2.31
N HIS A 82 -7.54 -1.79 3.53
CA HIS A 82 -7.16 -3.08 4.10
C HIS A 82 -8.36 -4.04 4.11
N PRO A 83 -8.19 -5.37 3.91
CA PRO A 83 -9.31 -6.31 3.80
C PRO A 83 -10.27 -6.39 5.00
N VAL A 84 -9.87 -5.89 6.17
CA VAL A 84 -10.66 -5.98 7.43
C VAL A 84 -10.74 -4.62 8.13
N ASP A 85 -9.61 -4.03 8.49
CA ASP A 85 -9.53 -2.73 9.17
C ASP A 85 -9.91 -1.51 8.29
N ASP A 86 -10.45 -0.46 8.90
CA ASP A 86 -10.83 0.81 8.22
C ASP A 86 -9.63 1.75 8.04
N ARG A 87 -8.67 1.31 7.22
CA ARG A 87 -7.41 2.00 6.95
C ARG A 87 -6.83 1.57 5.61
N ALA A 88 -5.87 2.31 5.09
CA ALA A 88 -5.01 1.79 4.03
C ALA A 88 -3.94 0.83 4.57
N PHE A 89 -3.16 0.25 3.67
CA PHE A 89 -1.98 -0.52 4.01
C PHE A 89 -0.96 0.28 4.85
N SER A 90 -0.53 -0.33 5.94
CA SER A 90 0.62 0.09 6.74
C SER A 90 1.92 -0.03 5.95
N ILE A 91 2.98 0.63 6.41
CA ILE A 91 4.32 0.50 5.79
C ILE A 91 4.75 -0.98 5.75
N ARG A 92 4.49 -1.73 6.83
CA ARG A 92 4.81 -3.16 6.93
C ARG A 92 4.08 -4.01 5.90
N GLU A 93 2.82 -3.70 5.60
CA GLU A 93 2.06 -4.44 4.59
C GLU A 93 2.53 -4.13 3.16
N LEU A 94 3.12 -2.94 2.92
CA LEU A 94 3.73 -2.59 1.63
C LEU A 94 4.99 -3.39 1.30
N LEU A 95 5.52 -4.19 2.23
CA LEU A 95 6.58 -5.17 1.95
C LEU A 95 6.16 -6.28 0.96
N LEU A 96 4.89 -6.27 0.51
CA LEU A 96 4.41 -7.01 -0.66
C LEU A 96 5.30 -6.82 -1.92
N MET A 97 6.10 -5.74 -1.95
CA MET A 97 7.17 -5.50 -2.94
C MET A 97 8.40 -6.42 -2.82
N ASN A 98 8.33 -7.48 -2.01
CA ASN A 98 9.44 -8.41 -1.75
C ASN A 98 10.67 -7.71 -1.16
N ILE A 99 10.44 -6.65 -0.38
CA ILE A 99 11.49 -5.96 0.36
C ILE A 99 11.94 -6.87 1.50
N PRO A 100 13.25 -7.12 1.68
CA PRO A 100 13.74 -7.95 2.78
C PRO A 100 13.30 -7.43 4.15
N ASN A 101 12.93 -8.32 5.07
CA ASN A 101 12.54 -7.94 6.44
C ASN A 101 13.65 -7.26 7.23
N ASN A 102 14.91 -7.41 6.81
CA ASN A 102 16.07 -6.74 7.40
C ASN A 102 16.46 -5.43 6.70
N PHE A 103 15.64 -4.93 5.78
CA PHE A 103 15.84 -3.62 5.17
C PHE A 103 15.68 -2.53 6.22
N LYS A 104 16.60 -1.56 6.23
CA LYS A 104 16.59 -0.44 7.18
C LYS A 104 16.06 0.81 6.50
N TRP A 105 15.02 1.41 7.09
CA TRP A 105 14.42 2.67 6.61
C TRP A 105 15.09 3.91 7.21
N SER A 106 15.84 3.73 8.30
CA SER A 106 16.60 4.79 8.96
C SER A 106 17.86 4.20 9.60
N GLU A 107 18.74 5.08 10.07
CA GLU A 107 19.96 4.70 10.79
C GLU A 107 19.65 4.08 12.17
N ILE A 108 18.51 4.45 12.76
CA ILE A 108 18.02 3.89 14.02
C ILE A 108 17.44 2.50 13.75
N SER A 109 17.80 1.51 14.55
CA SER A 109 17.27 0.16 14.35
C SER A 109 15.76 0.10 14.60
N GLU A 110 15.09 -0.85 13.93
CA GLU A 110 13.67 -1.11 14.17
C GLU A 110 13.39 -1.45 15.64
N GLU A 111 14.29 -2.18 16.29
CA GLU A 111 14.19 -2.52 17.72
C GLU A 111 14.20 -1.27 18.60
N GLU A 112 15.13 -0.34 18.37
CA GLU A 112 15.19 0.94 19.09
C GLU A 112 13.93 1.75 18.86
N LEU A 113 13.49 1.91 17.61
CA LEU A 113 12.25 2.60 17.26
C LEU A 113 11.03 1.99 17.95
N ASN A 114 10.96 0.65 18.01
CA ASN A 114 9.88 -0.09 18.66
C ASN A 114 9.85 0.11 20.19
N ASN A 115 10.97 0.49 20.80
CA ASN A 115 11.09 0.74 22.24
C ASN A 115 10.91 2.22 22.63
N LEU A 116 10.84 3.14 21.66
CA LEU A 116 10.57 4.55 21.94
C LEU A 116 9.19 4.79 22.60
N PRO A 117 9.04 5.86 23.40
CA PRO A 117 7.74 6.36 23.83
C PRO A 117 6.81 6.66 22.66
N LEU A 118 5.50 6.62 22.89
CA LEU A 118 4.50 6.82 21.82
C LEU A 118 4.68 8.15 21.08
N GLU A 119 4.95 9.23 21.80
CA GLU A 119 5.14 10.57 21.23
C GLU A 119 6.36 10.62 20.29
N GLU A 120 7.47 10.00 20.68
CA GLU A 120 8.69 9.92 19.87
C GLU A 120 8.48 9.05 18.62
N LYS A 121 7.72 7.95 18.74
CA LYS A 121 7.31 7.14 17.57
C LYS A 121 6.48 7.94 16.59
N GLN A 122 5.51 8.71 17.09
CA GLN A 122 4.66 9.56 16.26
C GLN A 122 5.48 10.64 15.56
N GLN A 123 6.45 11.24 16.26
CA GLN A 123 7.35 12.23 15.68
C GLN A 123 8.22 11.61 14.57
N PHE A 124 8.82 10.44 14.82
CA PHE A 124 9.58 9.70 13.80
C PHE A 124 8.73 9.41 12.56
N LEU A 125 7.51 8.89 12.74
CA LEU A 125 6.61 8.58 11.63
C LEU A 125 6.19 9.83 10.86
N LYS A 126 5.88 10.94 11.56
CA LYS A 126 5.52 12.21 10.94
C LYS A 126 6.62 12.74 10.02
N GLU A 127 7.89 12.54 10.39
CA GLU A 127 9.05 12.97 9.62
C GLU A 127 9.39 12.02 8.45
N ASN A 128 9.17 10.70 8.63
CA ASN A 128 9.75 9.69 7.73
C ASN A 128 8.72 8.93 6.88
N GLU A 129 7.46 8.83 7.30
CA GLU A 129 6.46 7.96 6.65
C GLU A 129 6.28 8.30 5.15
N ALA A 130 6.17 9.59 4.83
CA ALA A 130 5.96 10.03 3.45
C ALA A 130 7.10 9.59 2.53
N ASN A 131 8.35 9.83 2.96
CA ASN A 131 9.55 9.44 2.21
C ASN A 131 9.66 7.92 2.08
N ILE A 132 9.40 7.16 3.15
CA ILE A 132 9.40 5.69 3.11
C ILE A 132 8.43 5.17 2.06
N ARG A 133 7.18 5.70 2.05
CA ARG A 133 6.15 5.28 1.10
C ARG A 133 6.47 5.69 -0.34
N GLU A 134 7.04 6.87 -0.53
CA GLU A 134 7.50 7.34 -1.84
C GLU A 134 8.61 6.42 -2.38
N CYS A 135 9.64 6.15 -1.57
CA CYS A 135 10.72 5.23 -1.91
C CYS A 135 10.19 3.83 -2.28
N ILE A 136 9.22 3.29 -1.54
CA ILE A 136 8.60 2.00 -1.86
C ILE A 136 7.84 2.07 -3.20
N GLY A 137 7.08 3.14 -3.43
CA GLY A 137 6.28 3.33 -4.64
C GLY A 137 7.11 3.53 -5.91
N GLU A 138 8.32 4.06 -5.80
CA GLU A 138 9.25 4.22 -6.92
C GLU A 138 10.17 3.00 -7.12
N ALA A 139 10.27 2.12 -6.13
CA ALA A 139 11.16 0.97 -6.18
C ALA A 139 10.68 -0.13 -7.13
N VAL A 140 11.66 -0.84 -7.72
CA VAL A 140 11.41 -2.12 -8.40
C VAL A 140 11.43 -3.24 -7.36
N PRO A 141 10.46 -4.18 -7.37
CA PRO A 141 10.46 -5.30 -6.43
C PRO A 141 11.80 -6.05 -6.43
N THR A 142 12.36 -6.32 -5.25
CA THR A 142 13.73 -6.84 -5.12
C THR A 142 13.90 -8.17 -5.85
N ILE A 143 12.88 -9.03 -5.86
CA ILE A 143 12.89 -10.31 -6.57
C ILE A 143 13.05 -10.17 -8.09
N ILE A 144 12.53 -9.08 -8.67
CA ILE A 144 12.67 -8.80 -10.11
C ILE A 144 14.11 -8.40 -10.42
N MET A 145 14.69 -7.51 -9.60
CA MET A 145 16.10 -7.13 -9.73
C MET A 145 17.04 -8.33 -9.55
N GLN A 146 16.76 -9.22 -8.59
CA GLN A 146 17.50 -10.47 -8.41
C GLN A 146 17.45 -11.38 -9.65
N LYS A 147 16.27 -11.54 -10.26
CA LYS A 147 16.12 -12.34 -11.50
C LYS A 147 16.90 -11.74 -12.67
N ILE A 148 16.88 -10.41 -12.82
CA ILE A 148 17.66 -9.71 -13.85
C ILE A 148 19.15 -9.93 -13.62
N ALA A 149 19.64 -9.72 -12.39
CA ALA A 149 21.04 -9.90 -12.04
C ALA A 149 21.51 -11.36 -12.26
N LYS A 150 20.67 -12.34 -11.93
CA LYS A 150 20.96 -13.76 -12.18
C LYS A 150 21.14 -14.05 -13.67
N ASN A 151 20.23 -13.55 -14.52
CA ASN A 151 20.33 -13.74 -15.96
C ASN A 151 21.59 -13.08 -16.54
N ILE A 152 21.96 -11.89 -16.06
CA ILE A 152 23.20 -11.21 -16.46
C ILE A 152 24.41 -12.08 -16.08
N LYS A 153 24.46 -12.56 -14.83
CA LYS A 153 25.54 -13.43 -14.34
C LYS A 153 25.67 -14.70 -15.17
N GLU A 154 24.56 -15.35 -15.51
CA GLU A 154 24.55 -16.55 -16.35
C GLU A 154 25.15 -16.29 -17.73
N VAL A 155 24.79 -15.18 -18.37
CA VAL A 155 25.34 -14.79 -19.68
C VAL A 155 26.84 -14.49 -19.58
N LEU A 156 27.27 -13.77 -18.53
CA LEU A 156 28.69 -13.45 -18.32
C LEU A 156 29.56 -14.69 -18.07
N ILE A 157 29.02 -15.71 -17.40
CA ILE A 157 29.75 -16.96 -17.12
C ILE A 157 29.76 -17.90 -18.33
N THR A 158 28.62 -18.06 -19.02
CA THR A 158 28.44 -19.11 -20.03
C THR A 158 28.59 -18.64 -21.48
N GLY A 159 28.56 -17.32 -21.72
CA GLY A 159 28.53 -16.73 -23.06
C GLY A 159 27.24 -17.00 -23.85
N LYS A 160 26.23 -17.64 -23.24
CA LYS A 160 24.97 -18.01 -23.89
C LYS A 160 23.79 -17.39 -23.16
N LYS A 161 22.79 -16.93 -23.91
CA LYS A 161 21.50 -16.52 -23.32
C LYS A 161 20.75 -17.76 -22.84
N SER A 162 20.22 -17.72 -21.62
CA SER A 162 19.32 -18.73 -21.09
C SER A 162 18.08 -18.85 -21.99
N GLN A 163 17.84 -20.04 -22.54
CA GLN A 163 16.64 -20.32 -23.32
C GLN A 163 15.42 -20.26 -22.38
N LYS A 164 14.47 -19.35 -22.65
CA LYS A 164 13.19 -19.34 -21.95
C LYS A 164 12.47 -20.66 -22.26
N LYS A 165 12.36 -21.56 -21.28
CA LYS A 165 11.31 -22.60 -21.31
C LYS A 165 9.98 -21.84 -21.31
N GLY A 166 9.17 -22.06 -22.34
CA GLY A 166 7.89 -21.39 -22.50
C GLY A 166 7.07 -21.48 -21.21
N GLN A 167 6.64 -20.35 -20.67
CA GLN A 167 5.63 -20.33 -19.63
C GLN A 167 4.33 -20.81 -20.29
N THR A 168 3.91 -22.03 -19.97
CA THR A 168 2.53 -22.44 -20.17
C THR A 168 1.66 -21.43 -19.44
N ARG A 169 0.94 -20.58 -20.18
CA ARG A 169 -0.12 -19.75 -19.62
C ARG A 169 -1.17 -20.72 -19.07
N LEU A 170 -1.26 -20.84 -17.74
CA LEU A 170 -2.48 -21.32 -17.11
C LEU A 170 -3.51 -20.22 -17.39
N ILE A 171 -4.45 -20.57 -18.27
CA ILE A 171 -5.69 -19.82 -18.53
C ILE A 171 -6.65 -20.15 -17.39
#